data_AF-A0A0S8GU03-F1
#
_entry.id   AF-A0A0S8GU03-F1
#
_cell.length_a   1.000
_cell.length_b   1.000
_cell.length_c   1.000
_cell.angle_alpha   90.00
_cell.angle_beta   90.00
_cell.angle_gamma   90.00
#
_symmetry.space_group_name_H-M   'P 1'
#
loop_
_entity.id
_entity.type
_entity.pdbx_description
1 polymer ?
#
loop_
_entity_poly.entity_id
_entity_poly.type
_entity_poly.pdbx_seq_one_letter_code
_entity_poly.pdbx_strand_id
1 'polypeptide(L)'
;MDASKFPIKSLKCVFVPQSCFQRQIFFFCLIILFLLVPCGADIPPEYSSFHRVQRIDYQPDPDDLMRIWTVYVGQGDGLLIQLPARCNYDPVPDDDDLSRTEAVDVLIDGGSFNQENETLMEEFLLELYDEPLIEHAVITHHDKDHIKGFTHILTEDSVGVESIYHNGLASYRRGKRGFSNSTTYKQAVIERRNNQLVRGMAFLDPDDDGLGKKLRDDYLIDTKADLIERLGDEEFQGIYEDLAGAVAEEETPIEVGLFERCKANGPFIIERERELDRGVDTTDIDFRLIWPLERAREFGDWGETINGNSVTFRLDYGDFSMLFPGDHNEKSEEKLMQHLEERGELDLLEVDVLKLPHHGSAHAYRPFFRREGTDGRDILPVLSVASMGTRGFTPSWRHPNPTVISWLGGSHRVYHTLIHEKRFKWANLVTQSARRKMHEFSHILIETDGKWFRIVEVDEDENPNFPPTVRETRRGDGTRWIRAR
;
A
#
# COMPACT_ATOMS: atom_id res chain seq x y z
N MET A 1 2.13 -61.78 -69.39
CA MET A 1 1.09 -60.74 -69.32
C MET A 1 1.77 -59.47 -68.84
N ASP A 2 1.90 -58.36 -69.54
CA ASP A 2 1.64 -58.04 -70.94
C ASP A 2 2.62 -56.90 -71.29
N ALA A 3 2.97 -56.78 -72.58
CA ALA A 3 4.15 -56.07 -73.07
C ALA A 3 3.87 -54.62 -73.51
N SER A 4 4.86 -53.73 -73.40
CA SER A 4 5.21 -52.72 -74.44
C SER A 4 6.46 -51.93 -74.02
N LYS A 5 7.62 -52.22 -74.63
CA LYS A 5 8.24 -51.58 -75.82
C LYS A 5 9.21 -50.42 -75.47
N PHE A 6 10.50 -50.73 -75.62
CA PHE A 6 11.66 -49.82 -75.77
C PHE A 6 11.56 -48.96 -77.06
N PRO A 7 12.30 -47.83 -77.16
CA PRO A 7 13.66 -47.87 -77.74
C PRO A 7 14.71 -46.96 -77.06
N ILE A 8 15.95 -47.26 -77.45
CA ILE A 8 17.28 -46.87 -76.96
C ILE A 8 17.81 -45.60 -77.65
N LYS A 9 18.63 -44.79 -76.94
CA LYS A 9 19.94 -44.16 -77.31
C LYS A 9 20.22 -43.03 -76.29
N SER A 10 21.40 -42.87 -75.68
CA SER A 10 22.77 -42.92 -76.22
C SER A 10 23.80 -43.08 -75.07
N LEU A 11 24.97 -43.63 -75.40
CA LEU A 11 26.12 -43.87 -74.51
C LEU A 11 26.78 -42.58 -74.01
N LYS A 12 27.34 -42.64 -72.80
CA LYS A 12 28.71 -42.14 -72.52
C LYS A 12 29.29 -42.81 -71.26
N CYS A 13 30.42 -43.51 -71.45
CA CYS A 13 31.33 -43.98 -70.40
C CYS A 13 31.87 -42.82 -69.57
N VAL A 14 32.06 -43.00 -68.25
CA VAL A 14 33.32 -42.70 -67.53
C VAL A 14 33.37 -43.56 -66.26
N PHE A 15 34.49 -44.27 -66.06
CA PHE A 15 34.90 -44.97 -64.85
C PHE A 15 35.87 -44.06 -64.04
N VAL A 16 35.56 -43.79 -62.76
CA VAL A 16 36.36 -43.96 -61.49
C VAL A 16 37.87 -43.53 -61.47
N PRO A 17 38.53 -43.13 -60.34
CA PRO A 17 38.17 -42.45 -59.06
C PRO A 17 39.10 -41.29 -58.59
N GLN A 18 38.66 -40.68 -57.49
CA GLN A 18 39.31 -40.03 -56.34
C GLN A 18 40.84 -39.79 -56.21
N SER A 19 41.09 -38.52 -55.86
CA SER A 19 41.94 -37.97 -54.77
C SER A 19 43.44 -37.70 -55.03
N CYS A 20 43.77 -36.40 -55.13
CA CYS A 20 44.98 -35.80 -54.54
C CYS A 20 44.91 -34.25 -54.58
N PHE A 21 45.34 -33.59 -53.49
CA PHE A 21 45.71 -32.15 -53.34
C PHE A 21 44.54 -31.12 -53.40
N GLN A 22 44.43 -30.04 -52.61
CA GLN A 22 45.42 -29.19 -51.92
C GLN A 22 44.73 -28.20 -50.94
N ARG A 23 45.36 -27.94 -49.79
CA ARG A 23 45.42 -26.71 -48.93
C ARG A 23 44.23 -25.71 -48.92
N GLN A 24 43.74 -25.37 -47.72
CA GLN A 24 44.03 -24.07 -47.06
C GLN A 24 43.48 -23.99 -45.62
N ILE A 25 44.24 -23.28 -44.79
CA ILE A 25 44.10 -23.03 -43.35
C ILE A 25 43.10 -21.91 -43.12
N PHE A 26 42.14 -22.07 -42.21
CA PHE A 26 41.57 -20.97 -41.41
C PHE A 26 41.13 -21.51 -40.04
N PHE A 27 42.00 -21.33 -39.05
CA PHE A 27 41.66 -21.39 -37.63
C PHE A 27 40.86 -20.12 -37.31
N PHE A 28 39.55 -20.24 -37.09
CA PHE A 28 38.80 -19.17 -36.41
C PHE A 28 38.73 -19.54 -34.93
N CYS A 29 39.64 -18.97 -34.14
CA CYS A 29 39.46 -18.81 -32.71
C CYS A 29 38.27 -17.87 -32.50
N LEU A 30 37.08 -18.41 -32.27
CA LEU A 30 35.99 -17.64 -31.70
C LEU A 30 36.32 -17.49 -30.20
N ILE A 31 37.13 -16.48 -29.89
CA ILE A 31 37.20 -15.94 -28.53
C ILE A 31 35.81 -15.35 -28.30
N ILE A 32 34.95 -16.12 -27.62
CA ILE A 32 33.79 -15.56 -26.94
C ILE A 32 34.39 -14.67 -25.86
N LEU A 33 34.54 -13.39 -26.20
CA LEU A 33 34.72 -12.34 -25.24
C LEU A 33 33.42 -12.35 -24.43
N PHE A 34 33.41 -13.09 -23.32
CA PHE A 34 32.54 -12.74 -22.21
C PHE A 34 32.94 -11.31 -21.85
N LEU A 35 32.27 -10.34 -22.48
CA LEU A 35 32.02 -9.08 -21.83
C LEU A 35 31.21 -9.48 -20.61
N LEU A 36 31.92 -9.73 -19.51
CA LEU A 36 31.45 -9.34 -18.19
C LEU A 36 31.15 -7.85 -18.34
N VAL A 37 29.96 -7.53 -18.85
CA VAL A 37 29.29 -6.30 -18.47
C VAL A 37 29.19 -6.49 -16.97
N PRO A 38 29.92 -5.73 -16.14
CA PRO A 38 29.53 -5.65 -14.76
C PRO A 38 28.08 -5.19 -14.87
N CYS A 39 27.12 -6.01 -14.43
CA CYS A 39 25.85 -5.46 -14.00
C CYS A 39 26.24 -4.62 -12.78
N GLY A 40 26.76 -3.42 -13.06
CA GLY A 40 27.25 -2.52 -12.06
C GLY A 40 26.00 -2.03 -11.38
N ALA A 41 25.76 -2.51 -10.17
CA ALA A 41 24.86 -1.83 -9.26
C ALA A 41 25.29 -0.36 -9.22
N ASP A 42 24.52 0.49 -9.92
CA ASP A 42 24.77 1.91 -9.94
C ASP A 42 24.22 2.46 -8.62
N ILE A 43 25.12 2.90 -7.73
CA ILE A 43 24.77 3.46 -6.42
C ILE A 43 23.68 4.55 -6.58
N PRO A 44 22.65 4.58 -5.69
CA PRO A 44 21.65 5.63 -5.70
C PRO A 44 22.26 7.05 -5.70
N PRO A 45 21.71 7.99 -6.49
CA PRO A 45 22.28 9.32 -6.61
C PRO A 45 21.99 10.16 -5.37
N GLU A 46 22.83 11.16 -5.13
CA GLU A 46 22.60 12.16 -4.08
C GLU A 46 21.72 13.29 -4.61
N TYR A 47 20.61 13.56 -3.92
CA TYR A 47 19.67 14.60 -4.32
C TYR A 47 19.76 15.83 -3.41
N SER A 48 20.36 16.91 -3.91
CA SER A 48 20.44 18.18 -3.17
C SER A 48 19.06 18.77 -2.85
N SER A 49 18.06 18.48 -3.67
CA SER A 49 16.68 18.93 -3.46
C SER A 49 16.04 18.38 -2.18
N PHE A 50 16.56 17.28 -1.61
CA PHE A 50 16.02 16.73 -0.37
C PHE A 50 16.35 17.62 0.84
N HIS A 51 17.38 18.48 0.73
CA HIS A 51 17.84 19.32 1.85
C HIS A 51 18.12 18.49 3.13
N ARG A 52 18.69 17.30 2.93
CA ARG A 52 19.09 16.34 3.98
C ARG A 52 20.46 15.76 3.65
N VAL A 53 21.19 15.40 4.70
CA VAL A 53 22.45 14.64 4.57
C VAL A 53 22.13 13.25 4.03
N GLN A 54 22.95 12.78 3.09
CA GLN A 54 22.78 11.47 2.44
C GLN A 54 24.08 10.65 2.52
N ARG A 55 23.98 9.36 2.83
CA ARG A 55 25.14 8.46 3.04
C ARG A 55 24.95 7.08 2.43
N ILE A 56 26.04 6.49 1.97
CA ILE A 56 26.09 5.12 1.42
C ILE A 56 26.77 4.13 2.36
N ASP A 57 27.47 4.65 3.35
CA ASP A 57 28.31 3.96 4.33
C ASP A 57 27.62 3.85 5.70
N TYR A 58 26.40 4.37 5.83
CA TYR A 58 25.60 4.19 7.02
C TYR A 58 25.12 2.74 7.15
N GLN A 59 25.25 2.20 8.35
CA GLN A 59 24.77 0.88 8.72
C GLN A 59 23.95 1.05 10.01
N PRO A 60 22.62 0.86 9.97
CA PRO A 60 21.80 0.90 11.18
C PRO A 60 22.11 -0.31 12.07
N ASP A 61 21.75 -0.20 13.35
CA ASP A 61 21.66 -1.37 14.22
C ASP A 61 20.45 -2.21 13.77
N PRO A 62 20.61 -3.51 13.47
CA PRO A 62 19.49 -4.37 13.08
C PRO A 62 18.37 -4.42 14.13
N ASP A 63 18.70 -4.32 15.43
CA ASP A 63 17.69 -4.39 16.50
C ASP A 63 16.83 -3.12 16.56
N ASP A 64 17.33 -2.03 15.99
CA ASP A 64 16.62 -0.74 15.89
C ASP A 64 15.91 -0.54 14.54
N LEU A 65 16.01 -1.50 13.62
CA LEU A 65 15.53 -1.31 12.26
C LEU A 65 14.02 -1.58 12.15
N MET A 66 13.26 -0.54 11.89
CA MET A 66 11.86 -0.63 11.48
C MET A 66 11.77 -0.79 9.95
N ARG A 67 10.87 -1.65 9.49
CA ARG A 67 10.57 -1.84 8.06
C ARG A 67 9.13 -1.49 7.77
N ILE A 68 8.91 -0.70 6.72
CA ILE A 68 7.57 -0.31 6.26
C ILE A 68 7.45 -0.70 4.79
N TRP A 69 6.62 -1.68 4.52
CA TRP A 69 6.34 -2.19 3.20
C TRP A 69 5.09 -1.55 2.63
N THR A 70 5.15 -1.14 1.37
CA THR A 70 3.97 -1.00 0.51
C THR A 70 4.01 -2.17 -0.45
N VAL A 71 3.10 -3.12 -0.25
CA VAL A 71 3.08 -4.40 -0.94
C VAL A 71 2.32 -4.26 -2.25
N TYR A 72 2.84 -4.82 -3.34
CA TYR A 72 2.09 -4.90 -4.57
C TYR A 72 0.93 -5.89 -4.42
N VAL A 73 -0.29 -5.37 -4.25
CA VAL A 73 -1.54 -6.14 -4.14
C VAL A 73 -2.41 -6.00 -5.39
N GLY A 74 -1.80 -5.66 -6.53
CA GLY A 74 -2.55 -5.24 -7.71
C GLY A 74 -3.05 -3.81 -7.60
N GLN A 75 -4.34 -3.59 -7.88
CA GLN A 75 -4.97 -2.28 -7.66
C GLN A 75 -5.54 -2.23 -6.25
N GLY A 76 -4.95 -1.41 -5.38
CA GLY A 76 -5.41 -1.22 -4.01
C GLY A 76 -4.29 -0.77 -3.10
N ASP A 77 -4.57 -0.75 -1.80
CA ASP A 77 -3.58 -0.48 -0.76
C ASP A 77 -3.39 -1.72 0.12
N GLY A 78 -2.13 -2.06 0.36
CA GLY A 78 -1.71 -3.07 1.33
C GLY A 78 -0.31 -2.70 1.84
N LEU A 79 -0.19 -2.50 3.15
CA LEU A 79 1.06 -2.09 3.77
C LEU A 79 1.30 -2.90 5.04
N LEU A 80 2.57 -3.14 5.35
CA LEU A 80 3.00 -3.79 6.59
C LEU A 80 4.06 -2.93 7.27
N ILE A 81 3.88 -2.60 8.54
CA ILE A 81 4.92 -1.99 9.37
C ILE A 81 5.39 -3.06 10.35
N GLN A 82 6.66 -3.42 10.25
CA GLN A 82 7.35 -4.28 11.21
C GLN A 82 8.07 -3.37 12.20
N LEU A 83 7.66 -3.41 13.47
CA LEU A 83 8.39 -2.68 14.51
C LEU A 83 9.81 -3.25 14.68
N PRO A 84 10.77 -2.45 15.20
CA PRO A 84 12.12 -2.93 15.45
C PRO A 84 12.17 -4.19 16.31
N ALA A 85 13.19 -5.04 16.13
CA ALA A 85 13.28 -6.31 16.86
C ALA A 85 13.37 -6.16 18.38
N ARG A 86 13.83 -5.00 18.89
CA ARG A 86 13.76 -4.69 20.34
C ARG A 86 12.33 -4.58 20.88
N CYS A 87 11.33 -4.43 20.01
CA CYS A 87 9.91 -4.41 20.35
C CYS A 87 9.32 -5.82 20.41
N ASN A 88 10.05 -6.86 20.00
CA ASN A 88 9.54 -8.22 20.06
C ASN A 88 9.19 -8.64 21.49
N TYR A 89 8.14 -9.42 21.65
CA TYR A 89 7.65 -9.88 22.95
C TYR A 89 7.62 -11.40 23.03
N ASP A 90 7.57 -11.95 24.24
CA ASP A 90 7.33 -13.39 24.44
C ASP A 90 5.82 -13.66 24.39
N PRO A 91 5.30 -14.38 23.38
CA PRO A 91 3.87 -14.66 23.28
C PRO A 91 3.39 -15.68 24.32
N VAL A 92 4.28 -16.43 24.98
CA VAL A 92 3.94 -17.45 25.98
C VAL A 92 4.91 -17.37 27.18
N PRO A 93 4.85 -16.30 28.00
CA PRO A 93 5.86 -16.02 29.02
C PRO A 93 5.99 -17.06 30.14
N ASP A 94 5.01 -17.97 30.27
CA ASP A 94 4.93 -18.98 31.33
C ASP A 94 5.47 -20.37 30.92
N ASP A 95 5.99 -20.56 29.70
CA ASP A 95 6.39 -21.89 29.19
C ASP A 95 7.89 -22.24 29.32
N ASP A 96 8.64 -21.43 30.08
CA ASP A 96 10.10 -21.51 30.31
C ASP A 96 10.96 -21.34 29.02
N ASP A 97 10.37 -21.11 27.83
CA ASP A 97 11.09 -20.89 26.57
C ASP A 97 11.40 -19.42 26.31
N LEU A 98 12.40 -18.91 27.02
CA LEU A 98 12.88 -17.52 26.89
C LEU A 98 13.49 -17.17 25.51
N SER A 99 13.49 -18.11 24.55
CA SER A 99 13.96 -17.86 23.18
C SER A 99 12.83 -17.56 22.21
N ARG A 100 11.57 -17.81 22.60
CA ARG A 100 10.42 -17.47 21.77
C ARG A 100 10.19 -15.97 21.80
N THR A 101 10.11 -15.39 20.61
CA THR A 101 9.78 -13.98 20.45
C THR A 101 8.88 -13.81 19.25
N GLU A 102 7.88 -12.96 19.37
CA GLU A 102 6.97 -12.56 18.30
C GLU A 102 7.24 -11.10 17.92
N ALA A 103 7.11 -10.78 16.64
CA ALA A 103 7.20 -9.40 16.17
C ALA A 103 5.95 -8.61 16.61
N VAL A 104 6.02 -7.27 16.55
CA VAL A 104 4.81 -6.44 16.63
C VAL A 104 4.61 -5.84 15.25
N ASP A 105 3.61 -6.34 14.54
CA ASP A 105 3.29 -5.95 13.18
C ASP A 105 2.01 -5.14 13.10
N VAL A 106 2.03 -4.14 12.20
CA VAL A 106 0.87 -3.32 11.86
C VAL A 106 0.56 -3.47 10.38
N LEU A 107 -0.50 -4.22 10.07
CA LEU A 107 -1.07 -4.34 8.74
C LEU A 107 -2.00 -3.16 8.46
N ILE A 108 -1.85 -2.48 7.34
CA ILE A 108 -2.74 -1.38 6.95
C ILE A 108 -3.38 -1.75 5.63
N ASP A 109 -4.69 -1.96 5.68
CA ASP A 109 -5.47 -2.57 4.62
C ASP A 109 -4.82 -3.91 4.17
N GLY A 110 -5.38 -4.52 3.14
CA GLY A 110 -4.79 -5.71 2.51
C GLY A 110 -5.42 -5.93 1.15
N GLY A 111 -5.87 -4.84 0.55
CA GLY A 111 -6.95 -4.86 -0.42
C GLY A 111 -6.46 -4.95 -1.84
N SER A 112 -7.17 -5.74 -2.62
CA SER A 112 -7.03 -5.75 -4.06
C SER A 112 -8.39 -5.55 -4.71
N PHE A 113 -8.41 -4.85 -5.84
CA PHE A 113 -9.67 -4.55 -6.53
C PHE A 113 -10.30 -5.79 -7.17
N ASN A 114 -9.47 -6.78 -7.54
CA ASN A 114 -9.89 -7.95 -8.32
C ASN A 114 -9.78 -9.22 -7.48
N GLN A 115 -10.60 -10.21 -7.81
CA GLN A 115 -10.58 -11.50 -7.12
C GLN A 115 -9.26 -12.26 -7.32
N GLU A 116 -8.68 -12.17 -8.50
CA GLU A 116 -7.40 -12.83 -8.84
C GLU A 116 -6.21 -12.37 -8.00
N ASN A 117 -6.35 -11.26 -7.26
CA ASN A 117 -5.27 -10.64 -6.49
C ASN A 117 -5.59 -10.63 -4.99
N GLU A 118 -6.65 -11.32 -4.53
CA GLU A 118 -7.05 -11.28 -3.10
C GLU A 118 -6.07 -12.00 -2.18
N THR A 119 -5.26 -12.92 -2.73
CA THR A 119 -4.24 -13.71 -2.02
C THR A 119 -2.90 -12.98 -1.89
N LEU A 120 -2.61 -11.95 -2.68
CA LEU A 120 -1.25 -11.38 -2.78
C LEU A 120 -0.68 -10.87 -1.45
N MET A 121 -1.52 -10.31 -0.58
CA MET A 121 -1.06 -9.86 0.73
C MET A 121 -0.78 -11.04 1.66
N GLU A 122 -1.61 -12.08 1.63
CA GLU A 122 -1.40 -13.32 2.38
C GLU A 122 -0.13 -14.02 1.91
N GLU A 123 0.06 -14.18 0.59
CA GLU A 123 1.26 -14.78 -0.01
C GLU A 123 2.53 -14.04 0.45
N PHE A 124 2.52 -12.70 0.46
CA PHE A 124 3.63 -11.90 0.96
C PHE A 124 3.93 -12.15 2.45
N LEU A 125 2.89 -12.27 3.29
CA LEU A 125 3.05 -12.57 4.71
C LEU A 125 3.62 -13.98 4.95
N LEU A 126 3.19 -14.97 4.16
CA LEU A 126 3.69 -16.34 4.22
C LEU A 126 5.12 -16.50 3.67
N GLU A 127 5.60 -15.55 2.86
CA GLU A 127 7.01 -15.49 2.48
C GLU A 127 7.89 -14.83 3.55
N LEU A 128 7.31 -13.92 4.34
CA LEU A 128 8.00 -13.25 5.44
C LEU A 128 8.12 -14.16 6.66
N TYR A 129 7.05 -14.88 7.01
CA TYR A 129 6.93 -15.64 8.26
C TYR A 129 6.45 -17.08 8.00
N ASP A 130 6.90 -18.00 8.85
CA ASP A 130 6.45 -19.40 8.79
C ASP A 130 5.01 -19.55 9.31
N GLU A 131 4.66 -18.86 10.41
CA GLU A 131 3.32 -18.83 11.03
C GLU A 131 2.96 -17.36 11.34
N PRO A 132 2.42 -16.60 10.36
CA PRO A 132 2.21 -15.16 10.53
C PRO A 132 1.13 -14.83 11.57
N LEU A 133 1.47 -13.92 12.49
CA LEU A 133 0.52 -13.21 13.35
C LEU A 133 0.64 -11.71 13.11
N ILE A 134 -0.50 -11.04 13.00
CA ILE A 134 -0.61 -9.59 12.90
C ILE A 134 -1.24 -9.06 14.19
N GLU A 135 -0.47 -8.38 15.02
CA GLU A 135 -0.94 -7.80 16.28
C GLU A 135 -1.99 -6.72 16.04
N HIS A 136 -1.75 -5.86 15.05
CA HIS A 136 -2.63 -4.73 14.73
C HIS A 136 -2.92 -4.67 13.24
N ALA A 137 -4.19 -4.59 12.89
CA ALA A 137 -4.67 -4.29 11.55
C ALA A 137 -5.43 -2.97 11.55
N VAL A 138 -5.22 -2.14 10.52
CA VAL A 138 -5.90 -0.86 10.34
C VAL A 138 -6.64 -0.90 9.02
N ILE A 139 -7.96 -0.92 9.08
CA ILE A 139 -8.84 -0.73 7.93
C ILE A 139 -9.03 0.76 7.76
N THR A 140 -8.37 1.36 6.76
CA THR A 140 -8.50 2.80 6.51
C THR A 140 -9.94 3.14 6.17
N HIS A 141 -10.57 2.34 5.30
CA HIS A 141 -11.97 2.39 4.95
C HIS A 141 -12.40 1.12 4.21
N HIS A 142 -13.71 0.90 4.02
CA HIS A 142 -14.25 -0.36 3.53
C HIS A 142 -14.53 -0.41 2.02
N ASP A 143 -13.78 0.33 1.20
CA ASP A 143 -13.84 0.14 -0.24
C ASP A 143 -13.09 -1.13 -0.67
N LYS A 144 -13.46 -1.63 -1.85
CA LYS A 144 -13.11 -2.97 -2.28
C LYS A 144 -11.60 -3.20 -2.36
N ASP A 145 -10.89 -2.23 -2.88
CA ASP A 145 -9.44 -2.24 -3.04
C ASP A 145 -8.65 -1.95 -1.76
N HIS A 146 -9.32 -1.94 -0.61
CA HIS A 146 -8.72 -1.84 0.72
C HIS A 146 -9.01 -3.08 1.58
N ILE A 147 -10.27 -3.54 1.60
CA ILE A 147 -10.66 -4.64 2.50
C ILE A 147 -10.73 -6.01 1.86
N LYS A 148 -10.66 -6.16 0.53
CA LYS A 148 -10.94 -7.46 -0.10
C LYS A 148 -9.93 -8.54 0.26
N GLY A 149 -8.63 -8.30 0.06
CA GLY A 149 -7.61 -9.29 0.43
C GLY A 149 -7.43 -9.37 1.95
N PHE A 150 -7.69 -8.29 2.69
CA PHE A 150 -7.76 -8.36 4.15
C PHE A 150 -8.90 -9.26 4.66
N THR A 151 -10.07 -9.21 4.02
CA THR A 151 -11.18 -10.13 4.33
C THR A 151 -10.77 -11.56 4.01
N HIS A 152 -10.04 -11.78 2.92
CA HIS A 152 -9.50 -13.10 2.59
C HIS A 152 -8.55 -13.62 3.68
N ILE A 153 -7.60 -12.79 4.14
CA ILE A 153 -6.71 -13.09 5.27
C ILE A 153 -7.50 -13.54 6.51
N LEU A 154 -8.58 -12.82 6.86
CA LEU A 154 -9.38 -13.17 8.04
C LEU A 154 -10.18 -14.46 7.88
N THR A 155 -10.53 -14.85 6.66
CA THR A 155 -11.32 -16.07 6.38
C THR A 155 -10.48 -17.32 6.20
N GLU A 156 -9.18 -17.18 5.96
CA GLU A 156 -8.26 -18.30 5.80
C GLU A 156 -7.54 -18.59 7.12
N ASP A 157 -7.25 -19.87 7.38
CA ASP A 157 -6.60 -20.31 8.62
C ASP A 157 -5.06 -20.11 8.63
N SER A 158 -4.54 -19.25 7.76
CA SER A 158 -3.10 -19.10 7.48
C SER A 158 -2.43 -17.97 8.24
N VAL A 159 -3.18 -16.93 8.61
CA VAL A 159 -2.66 -15.71 9.24
C VAL A 159 -3.57 -15.31 10.40
N GLY A 160 -3.00 -15.18 11.60
CA GLY A 160 -3.74 -14.67 12.75
C GLY A 160 -3.81 -13.14 12.76
N VAL A 161 -4.93 -12.56 13.22
CA VAL A 161 -5.07 -11.10 13.42
C VAL A 161 -5.68 -10.83 14.79
N GLU A 162 -4.95 -10.12 15.66
CA GLU A 162 -5.39 -9.91 17.05
C GLU A 162 -6.30 -8.68 17.21
N SER A 163 -5.86 -7.51 16.74
CA SER A 163 -6.57 -6.25 16.92
C SER A 163 -6.89 -5.58 15.58
N ILE A 164 -8.11 -5.09 15.39
CA ILE A 164 -8.55 -4.39 14.19
C ILE A 164 -9.07 -3.01 14.54
N TYR A 165 -8.53 -2.00 13.87
CA TYR A 165 -8.95 -0.62 13.96
C TYR A 165 -9.64 -0.19 12.66
N HIS A 166 -10.73 0.57 12.75
CA HIS A 166 -11.51 0.94 11.57
C HIS A 166 -12.15 2.33 11.69
N ASN A 167 -12.66 2.88 10.58
CA ASN A 167 -13.25 4.22 10.58
C ASN A 167 -14.73 4.31 11.05
N GLY A 168 -15.34 3.17 11.38
CA GLY A 168 -16.73 3.08 11.84
C GLY A 168 -17.82 3.16 10.78
N LEU A 169 -17.50 3.44 9.52
CA LEU A 169 -18.50 3.47 8.45
C LEU A 169 -18.84 2.06 7.99
N ALA A 170 -20.11 1.85 7.68
CA ALA A 170 -20.65 0.55 7.26
C ALA A 170 -21.56 0.68 6.03
N SER A 171 -21.87 -0.47 5.42
CA SER A 171 -22.77 -0.57 4.28
C SER A 171 -24.10 -1.25 4.63
N TYR A 172 -25.17 -0.47 4.73
CA TYR A 172 -26.48 -0.96 5.14
C TYR A 172 -27.39 -1.34 3.97
N ARG A 173 -28.11 -2.44 4.16
CA ARG A 173 -29.12 -3.01 3.27
C ARG A 173 -30.32 -2.09 3.10
N ARG A 174 -30.87 -2.07 1.87
CA ARG A 174 -32.18 -1.44 1.62
C ARG A 174 -33.26 -2.08 2.50
N GLY A 175 -34.02 -1.25 3.18
CA GLY A 175 -35.11 -1.63 4.09
C GLY A 175 -34.69 -1.67 5.56
N LYS A 176 -33.39 -1.64 5.85
CA LYS A 176 -32.83 -1.62 7.20
C LYS A 176 -32.47 -0.19 7.60
N ARG A 177 -32.45 0.09 8.90
CA ARG A 177 -32.12 1.41 9.50
C ARG A 177 -32.78 2.63 8.83
N GLY A 178 -34.01 2.47 8.32
CA GLY A 178 -34.75 3.54 7.65
C GLY A 178 -34.40 3.77 6.17
N PHE A 179 -33.45 3.04 5.59
CA PHE A 179 -33.04 3.17 4.20
C PHE A 179 -34.04 2.54 3.22
N SER A 180 -35.12 3.24 2.91
CA SER A 180 -36.12 2.81 1.92
C SER A 180 -35.95 3.50 0.56
N ASN A 181 -36.67 3.04 -0.47
CA ASN A 181 -36.60 3.65 -1.82
C ASN A 181 -37.01 5.14 -1.84
N SER A 182 -37.78 5.63 -0.87
CA SER A 182 -38.19 7.04 -0.74
C SER A 182 -37.14 7.93 -0.06
N THR A 183 -36.04 7.37 0.44
CA THR A 183 -34.96 8.11 1.13
C THR A 183 -34.32 9.18 0.21
N THR A 184 -34.18 10.41 0.69
CA THR A 184 -33.63 11.52 -0.11
C THR A 184 -32.14 11.70 0.15
N TYR A 185 -31.32 11.80 -0.91
CA TYR A 185 -29.86 11.99 -0.81
C TYR A 185 -29.43 13.25 -0.03
N LYS A 186 -30.32 14.25 0.07
CA LYS A 186 -30.06 15.47 0.85
C LYS A 186 -30.05 15.25 2.37
N GLN A 187 -30.63 14.13 2.82
CA GLN A 187 -30.80 13.78 4.23
C GLN A 187 -29.95 12.57 4.63
N ALA A 188 -29.30 11.90 3.68
CA ALA A 188 -28.57 10.66 3.92
C ALA A 188 -27.51 10.41 2.86
N VAL A 189 -26.41 9.78 3.27
CA VAL A 189 -25.37 9.24 2.38
C VAL A 189 -25.84 7.88 1.88
N ILE A 190 -26.10 7.79 0.57
CA ILE A 190 -26.69 6.62 -0.09
C ILE A 190 -26.07 6.43 -1.48
N GLU A 191 -26.05 5.18 -1.96
CA GLU A 191 -25.77 4.88 -3.36
C GLU A 191 -27.06 4.51 -4.10
N ARG A 192 -27.27 5.11 -5.28
CA ARG A 192 -28.38 4.77 -6.19
C ARG A 192 -27.85 4.32 -7.54
N ARG A 193 -28.49 3.30 -8.12
CA ARG A 193 -28.29 2.87 -9.52
C ARG A 193 -29.63 2.81 -10.22
N ASN A 194 -29.74 3.43 -11.39
CA ASN A 194 -31.00 3.52 -12.15
C ASN A 194 -32.18 3.99 -11.28
N ASN A 195 -31.96 5.03 -10.47
CA ASN A 195 -32.90 5.58 -9.47
C ASN A 195 -33.33 4.64 -8.34
N GLN A 196 -32.82 3.40 -8.27
CA GLN A 196 -33.08 2.50 -7.16
C GLN A 196 -32.01 2.64 -6.09
N LEU A 197 -32.43 2.65 -4.82
CA LEU A 197 -31.51 2.59 -3.69
C LEU A 197 -30.79 1.25 -3.71
N VAL A 198 -29.46 1.29 -3.74
CA VAL A 198 -28.58 0.13 -3.64
C VAL A 198 -28.23 -0.09 -2.18
N ARG A 199 -27.62 0.93 -1.55
CA ARG A 199 -27.12 0.87 -0.17
C ARG A 199 -27.19 2.22 0.54
N GLY A 200 -27.26 2.17 1.87
CA GLY A 200 -27.22 3.33 2.76
C GLY A 200 -26.04 3.27 3.72
N MET A 201 -25.53 4.44 4.14
CA MET A 201 -24.40 4.53 5.07
C MET A 201 -24.84 5.21 6.35
N ALA A 202 -25.32 6.45 6.26
CA ALA A 202 -25.83 7.17 7.42
C ALA A 202 -26.87 8.22 7.01
N PHE A 203 -27.74 8.58 7.94
CA PHE A 203 -28.51 9.82 7.85
C PHE A 203 -27.67 10.98 8.40
N LEU A 204 -27.94 12.18 7.88
CA LEU A 204 -27.24 13.39 8.29
C LEU A 204 -27.89 13.98 9.54
N ASP A 205 -27.06 14.41 10.49
CA ASP A 205 -27.47 15.31 11.56
C ASP A 205 -27.79 16.69 10.93
N PRO A 206 -28.90 17.35 11.30
CA PRO A 206 -29.23 18.68 10.76
C PRO A 206 -28.19 19.76 11.08
N ASP A 207 -27.33 19.56 12.08
CA ASP A 207 -26.36 20.56 12.50
C ASP A 207 -25.06 20.53 11.67
N ASP A 208 -24.68 21.68 11.13
CA ASP A 208 -23.41 21.92 10.43
C ASP A 208 -22.56 22.91 11.24
N ASP A 209 -21.30 22.56 11.47
CA ASP A 209 -20.33 23.38 12.20
C ASP A 209 -19.25 24.01 11.29
N GLY A 210 -19.44 23.95 9.98
CA GLY A 210 -18.50 24.49 9.00
C GLY A 210 -17.45 23.49 8.50
N LEU A 211 -17.33 22.31 9.12
CA LEU A 211 -16.49 21.21 8.64
C LEU A 211 -17.24 20.21 7.75
N GLY A 212 -18.51 20.50 7.42
CA GLY A 212 -19.40 19.63 6.65
C GLY A 212 -20.45 18.97 7.52
N LYS A 213 -21.52 18.45 6.89
CA LYS A 213 -22.62 17.82 7.62
C LYS A 213 -22.15 16.58 8.36
N LYS A 214 -22.59 16.46 9.61
CA LYS A 214 -22.27 15.32 10.46
C LYS A 214 -23.13 14.13 10.07
N LEU A 215 -22.52 12.95 10.08
CA LEU A 215 -23.29 11.70 10.06
C LEU A 215 -23.87 11.48 11.46
N ARG A 216 -25.06 10.89 11.53
CA ARG A 216 -25.63 10.49 12.81
C ARG A 216 -24.85 9.32 13.41
N ASP A 217 -24.47 9.46 14.68
CA ASP A 217 -23.61 8.51 15.40
C ASP A 217 -24.25 7.11 15.52
N ASP A 218 -25.59 7.00 15.55
CA ASP A 218 -26.26 5.71 15.62
C ASP A 218 -26.02 4.80 14.39
N TYR A 219 -25.47 5.33 13.29
CA TYR A 219 -25.11 4.56 12.10
C TYR A 219 -23.65 4.09 12.09
N LEU A 220 -22.84 4.53 13.04
CA LEU A 220 -21.45 4.10 13.15
C LEU A 220 -21.37 2.77 13.89
N ILE A 221 -20.36 1.98 13.55
CA ILE A 221 -19.94 0.79 14.29
C ILE A 221 -18.79 1.23 15.18
N ASP A 222 -18.89 1.05 16.49
CA ASP A 222 -17.83 1.44 17.42
C ASP A 222 -17.03 0.23 17.93
N THR A 223 -17.69 -0.92 18.11
CA THR A 223 -17.09 -2.12 18.73
C THR A 223 -17.40 -3.43 17.99
N LYS A 224 -16.63 -4.51 18.27
CA LYS A 224 -16.93 -5.89 17.82
C LYS A 224 -18.36 -6.32 18.18
N ALA A 225 -18.84 -5.96 19.37
CA ALA A 225 -20.19 -6.30 19.82
C ALA A 225 -21.27 -5.62 18.96
N ASP A 226 -21.09 -4.34 18.63
CA ASP A 226 -22.01 -3.62 17.73
C ASP A 226 -22.03 -4.23 16.33
N LEU A 227 -20.87 -4.66 15.84
CA LEU A 227 -20.73 -5.32 14.54
C LEU A 227 -21.52 -6.64 14.52
N ILE A 228 -21.30 -7.51 15.51
CA ILE A 228 -21.98 -8.81 15.62
C ILE A 228 -23.49 -8.65 15.75
N GLU A 229 -23.96 -7.72 16.60
CA GLU A 229 -25.39 -7.46 16.76
C GLU A 229 -26.04 -7.07 15.42
N ARG A 230 -25.44 -6.11 14.70
CA ARG A 230 -25.99 -5.63 13.43
C ARG A 230 -25.85 -6.63 12.29
N LEU A 231 -24.83 -7.48 12.33
CA LEU A 231 -24.70 -8.62 11.41
C LEU A 231 -25.83 -9.62 11.65
N GLY A 232 -26.11 -9.98 12.91
CA GLY A 232 -27.21 -10.88 13.30
C GLY A 232 -28.60 -10.33 12.93
N ASP A 233 -28.76 -9.01 12.93
CA ASP A 233 -29.95 -8.31 12.44
C ASP A 233 -30.05 -8.21 10.91
N GLU A 234 -29.12 -8.82 10.16
CA GLU A 234 -29.03 -8.78 8.70
C GLU A 234 -29.02 -7.35 8.15
N GLU A 235 -28.36 -6.42 8.85
CA GLU A 235 -28.35 -5.01 8.46
C GLU A 235 -27.37 -4.72 7.31
N PHE A 236 -26.31 -5.50 7.17
CA PHE A 236 -25.23 -5.24 6.22
C PHE A 236 -25.50 -5.79 4.81
N GLN A 237 -24.68 -5.35 3.86
CA GLN A 237 -24.65 -5.89 2.51
C GLN A 237 -23.29 -5.77 1.81
N GLY A 238 -23.05 -6.68 0.87
CA GLY A 238 -21.89 -6.64 -0.03
C GLY A 238 -20.59 -6.90 0.73
N ILE A 239 -19.48 -6.33 0.24
CA ILE A 239 -18.15 -6.64 0.80
C ILE A 239 -17.99 -6.27 2.28
N TYR A 240 -18.79 -5.33 2.80
CA TYR A 240 -18.80 -5.03 4.23
C TYR A 240 -19.46 -6.15 5.05
N GLU A 241 -20.48 -6.82 4.51
CA GLU A 241 -21.10 -7.99 5.14
C GLU A 241 -20.13 -9.16 5.19
N ASP A 242 -19.35 -9.37 4.12
CA ASP A 242 -18.30 -10.40 4.07
C ASP A 242 -17.21 -10.14 5.14
N LEU A 243 -16.70 -8.90 5.22
CA LEU A 243 -15.77 -8.48 6.26
C LEU A 243 -16.35 -8.65 7.67
N ALA A 244 -17.59 -8.22 7.88
CA ALA A 244 -18.24 -8.32 9.18
C ALA A 244 -18.40 -9.79 9.62
N GLY A 245 -18.69 -10.69 8.68
CA GLY A 245 -18.72 -12.13 8.89
C GLY A 245 -17.36 -12.64 9.35
N ALA A 246 -16.30 -12.36 8.59
CA ALA A 246 -14.94 -12.80 8.90
C ALA A 246 -14.46 -12.32 10.28
N VAL A 247 -14.76 -11.07 10.65
CA VAL A 247 -14.42 -10.54 11.99
C VAL A 247 -15.23 -11.19 13.12
N ALA A 248 -16.45 -11.63 12.83
CA ALA A 248 -17.35 -12.25 13.81
C ALA A 248 -17.08 -13.75 14.04
N GLU A 249 -16.24 -14.38 13.21
CA GLU A 249 -15.89 -15.79 13.36
C GLU A 249 -15.05 -16.01 14.63
N GLU A 250 -15.44 -17.04 15.40
CA GLU A 250 -14.77 -17.45 16.65
C GLU A 250 -13.84 -18.65 16.44
N GLU A 251 -13.84 -19.26 15.25
CA GLU A 251 -13.08 -20.47 14.89
C GLU A 251 -11.97 -20.19 13.85
N THR A 252 -11.29 -19.05 13.94
CA THR A 252 -10.06 -18.71 13.19
C THR A 252 -8.80 -19.18 13.96
N PRO A 253 -7.58 -19.18 13.36
CA PRO A 253 -6.35 -19.58 14.08
C PRO A 253 -6.15 -18.78 15.38
N ILE A 254 -6.55 -17.50 15.35
CA ILE A 254 -6.62 -16.59 16.49
C ILE A 254 -7.91 -15.78 16.37
N GLU A 255 -8.71 -15.74 17.45
CA GLU A 255 -9.91 -14.89 17.51
C GLU A 255 -9.52 -13.41 17.49
N VAL A 256 -10.19 -12.60 16.68
CA VAL A 256 -10.04 -11.13 16.72
C VAL A 256 -10.46 -10.61 18.09
N GLY A 257 -9.49 -10.27 18.94
CA GLY A 257 -9.73 -9.83 20.32
C GLY A 257 -10.25 -8.40 20.42
N LEU A 258 -9.84 -7.52 19.50
CA LEU A 258 -10.27 -6.12 19.45
C LEU A 258 -10.79 -5.76 18.05
N PHE A 259 -11.95 -5.13 17.98
CA PHE A 259 -12.43 -4.43 16.79
C PHE A 259 -12.98 -3.08 17.24
N GLU A 260 -12.24 -1.99 17.00
CA GLU A 260 -12.53 -0.68 17.59
C GLU A 260 -12.45 0.47 16.59
N ARG A 261 -13.40 1.41 16.71
CA ARG A 261 -13.43 2.60 15.86
C ARG A 261 -12.37 3.62 16.25
N CYS A 262 -11.55 4.00 15.27
CA CYS A 262 -10.62 5.11 15.36
C CYS A 262 -11.32 6.46 15.49
N LYS A 263 -10.76 7.31 16.37
CA LYS A 263 -11.15 8.69 16.59
C LYS A 263 -9.89 9.54 16.72
N ALA A 264 -9.88 10.74 16.14
CA ALA A 264 -8.76 11.65 16.21
C ALA A 264 -8.35 11.90 17.68
N ASN A 265 -7.05 11.72 17.98
CA ASN A 265 -6.47 11.77 19.34
C ASN A 265 -6.99 10.68 20.31
N GLY A 266 -7.66 9.65 19.82
CA GLY A 266 -8.03 8.46 20.60
C GLY A 266 -6.84 7.52 20.83
N PRO A 267 -6.99 6.52 21.72
CA PRO A 267 -6.00 5.46 21.89
C PRO A 267 -5.85 4.67 20.59
N PHE A 268 -4.62 4.20 20.34
CA PHE A 268 -4.31 3.42 19.16
C PHE A 268 -3.29 2.32 19.50
N ILE A 269 -2.40 2.00 18.57
CA ILE A 269 -1.48 0.86 18.64
C ILE A 269 -0.58 0.89 19.89
N ILE A 270 0.05 2.03 20.20
CA ILE A 270 1.00 2.12 21.32
C ILE A 270 0.29 2.10 22.67
N GLU A 271 -0.88 2.75 22.79
CA GLU A 271 -1.71 2.63 23.98
C GLU A 271 -2.14 1.18 24.20
N ARG A 272 -2.53 0.47 23.13
CA ARG A 272 -2.91 -0.94 23.20
C ARG A 272 -1.77 -1.82 23.69
N GLU A 273 -0.56 -1.65 23.17
CA GLU A 273 0.63 -2.39 23.64
C GLU A 273 0.93 -2.15 25.13
N ARG A 274 0.74 -0.92 25.61
CA ARG A 274 0.88 -0.59 27.04
C ARG A 274 -0.20 -1.25 27.89
N GLU A 275 -1.42 -1.40 27.38
CA GLU A 275 -2.51 -2.09 28.09
C GLU A 275 -2.29 -3.61 28.16
N LEU A 276 -1.71 -4.19 27.10
CA LEU A 276 -1.36 -5.61 27.05
C LEU A 276 -0.19 -5.96 27.98
N ASP A 277 0.68 -5.00 28.30
CA ASP A 277 1.80 -5.12 29.25
C ASP A 277 2.74 -6.31 28.94
N ARG A 278 2.97 -6.58 27.66
CA ARG A 278 3.82 -7.69 27.16
C ARG A 278 5.32 -7.37 27.16
N GLY A 279 5.72 -6.22 27.72
CA GLY A 279 7.13 -5.80 27.80
C GLY A 279 7.72 -5.20 26.53
N VAL A 280 6.89 -4.81 25.55
CA VAL A 280 7.30 -4.17 24.30
C VAL A 280 7.94 -2.80 24.55
N ASP A 281 9.18 -2.59 24.08
CA ASP A 281 9.85 -1.28 24.17
C ASP A 281 9.45 -0.35 23.02
N THR A 282 8.46 0.50 23.27
CA THR A 282 7.98 1.52 22.31
C THR A 282 8.42 2.94 22.69
N THR A 283 9.49 3.12 23.46
CA THR A 283 9.83 4.40 24.12
C THR A 283 9.91 5.60 23.16
N ASP A 284 10.33 5.37 21.92
CA ASP A 284 10.54 6.38 20.88
C ASP A 284 9.65 6.19 19.65
N ILE A 285 8.58 5.40 19.76
CA ILE A 285 7.61 5.11 18.70
C ILE A 285 6.23 5.64 19.13
N ASP A 286 5.59 6.41 18.24
CA ASP A 286 4.24 6.94 18.43
C ASP A 286 3.40 6.74 17.15
N PHE A 287 2.15 6.32 17.31
CA PHE A 287 1.17 6.24 16.23
C PHE A 287 0.01 7.21 16.55
N ARG A 288 0.10 8.43 16.03
CA ARG A 288 -0.86 9.48 16.33
C ARG A 288 -2.04 9.46 15.38
N LEU A 289 -3.23 9.10 15.89
CA LEU A 289 -4.50 9.21 15.16
C LEU A 289 -4.87 10.69 14.92
N ILE A 290 -5.02 11.05 13.65
CA ILE A 290 -5.37 12.41 13.18
C ILE A 290 -6.83 12.47 12.69
N TRP A 291 -7.34 11.38 12.11
CA TRP A 291 -8.68 11.29 11.50
C TRP A 291 -9.18 9.82 11.56
N PRO A 292 -10.50 9.53 11.54
CA PRO A 292 -11.63 10.45 11.49
C PRO A 292 -11.91 11.18 12.81
N LEU A 293 -12.71 12.23 12.73
CA LEU A 293 -13.26 12.88 13.92
C LEU A 293 -14.23 11.94 14.64
N GLU A 294 -14.47 12.21 15.93
CA GLU A 294 -15.51 11.52 16.72
C GLU A 294 -16.83 11.40 15.94
N ARG A 295 -17.24 12.48 15.29
CA ARG A 295 -18.37 12.48 14.37
C ARG A 295 -17.88 12.48 12.93
N ALA A 296 -18.13 11.38 12.23
CA ALA A 296 -17.85 11.24 10.81
C ALA A 296 -18.60 12.31 9.98
N ARG A 297 -18.06 12.64 8.82
CA ARG A 297 -18.52 13.75 7.97
C ARG A 297 -18.98 13.28 6.59
N GLU A 298 -19.94 13.97 6.01
CA GLU A 298 -20.31 13.80 4.60
C GLU A 298 -19.39 14.61 3.68
N PHE A 299 -18.94 14.00 2.57
CA PHE A 299 -18.02 14.62 1.61
C PHE A 299 -18.57 14.62 0.17
N GLY A 300 -19.87 14.78 -0.03
CA GLY A 300 -20.50 14.79 -1.35
C GLY A 300 -21.27 13.50 -1.59
N ASP A 301 -20.68 12.56 -2.32
CA ASP A 301 -21.33 11.28 -2.57
C ASP A 301 -20.85 10.15 -1.63
N TRP A 302 -21.35 8.94 -1.89
CA TRP A 302 -20.99 7.73 -1.16
C TRP A 302 -19.47 7.52 -1.11
N GLY A 303 -18.81 7.50 -2.28
CA GLY A 303 -17.39 7.19 -2.39
C GLY A 303 -16.55 8.29 -1.78
N GLU A 304 -16.87 9.56 -2.06
CA GLU A 304 -16.16 10.68 -1.44
C GLU A 304 -16.29 10.67 0.09
N THR A 305 -17.44 10.24 0.62
CA THR A 305 -17.68 10.14 2.07
C THR A 305 -16.92 8.99 2.71
N ILE A 306 -16.90 7.80 2.10
CA ILE A 306 -16.09 6.69 2.63
C ILE A 306 -14.62 7.11 2.68
N ASN A 307 -14.08 7.53 1.55
CA ASN A 307 -12.69 7.92 1.39
C ASN A 307 -12.31 9.08 2.32
N GLY A 308 -13.19 10.07 2.44
CA GLY A 308 -12.95 11.26 3.25
C GLY A 308 -12.97 11.02 4.76
N ASN A 309 -13.42 9.85 5.22
CA ASN A 309 -13.29 9.42 6.62
C ASN A 309 -12.30 8.27 6.75
N SER A 310 -11.29 8.18 5.89
CA SER A 310 -10.22 7.21 6.06
C SER A 310 -9.54 7.36 7.43
N VAL A 311 -9.16 6.26 8.07
CA VAL A 311 -8.27 6.32 9.24
C VAL A 311 -6.96 6.96 8.78
N THR A 312 -6.63 8.12 9.36
CA THR A 312 -5.40 8.85 9.08
C THR A 312 -4.58 8.97 10.33
N PHE A 313 -3.31 8.58 10.24
CA PHE A 313 -2.39 8.66 11.35
C PHE A 313 -0.98 9.01 10.90
N ARG A 314 -0.21 9.53 11.84
CA ARG A 314 1.22 9.80 11.72
C ARG A 314 1.99 8.79 12.57
N LEU A 315 2.99 8.16 11.96
CA LEU A 315 4.00 7.40 12.66
C LEU A 315 5.19 8.32 12.94
N ASP A 316 5.62 8.40 14.18
CA ASP A 316 6.89 9.00 14.59
C ASP A 316 7.77 7.89 15.19
N TYR A 317 9.02 7.81 14.74
CA TYR A 317 10.05 6.95 15.32
C TYR A 317 11.34 7.75 15.45
N GLY A 318 11.71 8.15 16.66
CA GLY A 318 12.82 9.08 16.89
C GLY A 318 12.65 10.39 16.11
N ASP A 319 13.60 10.70 15.22
CA ASP A 319 13.54 11.84 14.31
C ASP A 319 12.70 11.56 13.05
N PHE A 320 12.50 10.28 12.68
CA PHE A 320 11.76 9.88 11.49
C PHE A 320 10.25 10.05 11.64
N SER A 321 9.57 10.40 10.54
CA SER A 321 8.13 10.54 10.50
C SER A 321 7.51 10.14 9.16
N MET A 322 6.36 9.46 9.22
CA MET A 322 5.58 9.07 8.05
C MET A 322 4.08 9.32 8.24
N LEU A 323 3.41 9.85 7.22
CA LEU A 323 1.95 10.06 7.23
C LEU A 323 1.24 9.00 6.38
N PHE A 324 0.17 8.43 6.96
CA PHE A 324 -0.73 7.47 6.33
C PHE A 324 -2.14 8.07 6.24
N PRO A 325 -2.52 8.69 5.11
CA PRO A 325 -3.77 9.45 4.97
C PRO A 325 -4.97 8.64 4.43
N GLY A 326 -4.82 7.34 4.23
CA GLY A 326 -5.77 6.53 3.47
C GLY A 326 -6.13 7.16 2.13
N ASP A 327 -7.41 7.27 1.81
CA ASP A 327 -7.89 7.68 0.49
C ASP A 327 -8.54 9.07 0.43
N HIS A 328 -8.15 9.93 1.37
CA HIS A 328 -8.59 11.32 1.40
C HIS A 328 -8.65 11.96 -0.01
N ASN A 329 -9.78 12.60 -0.29
CA ASN A 329 -10.02 13.40 -1.50
C ASN A 329 -9.93 14.89 -1.20
N GLU A 330 -9.88 15.73 -2.24
CA GLU A 330 -9.73 17.19 -2.17
C GLU A 330 -10.57 17.84 -1.06
N LYS A 331 -11.86 17.49 -0.94
CA LYS A 331 -12.74 18.08 0.09
C LYS A 331 -12.31 17.68 1.49
N SER A 332 -12.03 16.40 1.69
CA SER A 332 -11.63 15.87 3.00
C SER A 332 -10.23 16.28 3.41
N GLU A 333 -9.29 16.43 2.47
CA GLU A 333 -7.95 16.98 2.73
C GLU A 333 -8.04 18.45 3.17
N GLU A 334 -8.86 19.25 2.50
CA GLU A 334 -9.11 20.64 2.90
C GLU A 334 -9.70 20.73 4.32
N LYS A 335 -10.66 19.87 4.66
CA LYS A 335 -11.28 19.85 6.00
C LYS A 335 -10.37 19.32 7.09
N LEU A 336 -9.56 18.30 6.80
CA LEU A 336 -8.54 17.82 7.70
C LEU A 336 -7.54 18.95 8.01
N MET A 337 -7.07 19.66 6.98
CA MET A 337 -6.17 20.80 7.18
C MET A 337 -6.80 21.93 7.99
N GLN A 338 -8.05 22.30 7.70
CA GLN A 338 -8.78 23.31 8.49
C GLN A 338 -8.86 22.90 9.97
N HIS A 339 -9.18 21.63 10.23
CA HIS A 339 -9.23 21.08 11.59
C HIS A 339 -7.88 21.16 12.31
N LEU A 340 -6.78 20.80 11.64
CA LEU A 340 -5.43 20.89 12.20
C LEU A 340 -5.00 22.34 12.42
N GLU A 341 -5.34 23.25 11.50
CA GLU A 341 -5.03 24.69 11.62
C GLU A 341 -5.72 25.32 12.83
N GLU A 342 -7.00 25.03 13.03
CA GLU A 342 -7.78 25.50 14.19
C GLU A 342 -7.19 25.05 15.53
N ARG A 343 -6.49 23.90 15.53
CA ARG A 343 -5.83 23.33 16.71
C ARG A 343 -4.36 23.70 16.85
N GLY A 344 -3.77 24.36 15.84
CA GLY A 344 -2.34 24.65 15.80
C GLY A 344 -1.46 23.42 15.60
N GLU A 345 -1.98 22.37 14.95
CA GLU A 345 -1.37 21.05 14.76
C GLU A 345 -1.02 20.78 13.28
N LEU A 346 -0.86 21.84 12.46
CA LEU A 346 -0.51 21.71 11.04
C LEU A 346 0.87 21.06 10.81
N ASP A 347 1.75 21.08 11.81
CA ASP A 347 3.06 20.44 11.82
C ASP A 347 2.95 18.91 11.74
N LEU A 348 1.80 18.33 12.09
CA LEU A 348 1.55 16.90 11.91
C LEU A 348 1.64 16.45 10.44
N LEU A 349 1.40 17.36 9.48
CA LEU A 349 1.56 17.08 8.04
C LEU A 349 3.02 17.23 7.55
N GLU A 350 3.94 17.69 8.40
CA GLU A 350 5.35 17.80 8.08
C GLU A 350 6.06 16.49 8.40
N VAL A 351 6.24 15.66 7.37
CA VAL A 351 6.77 14.31 7.49
C VAL A 351 7.94 14.04 6.54
N ASP A 352 8.77 13.06 6.86
CA ASP A 352 9.84 12.61 5.97
C ASP A 352 9.27 11.84 4.78
N VAL A 353 8.29 10.96 5.04
CA VAL A 353 7.62 10.16 4.00
C VAL A 353 6.10 10.32 4.03
N LEU A 354 5.48 10.42 2.85
CA LEU A 354 4.03 10.45 2.68
C LEU A 354 3.56 9.25 1.86
N LYS A 355 2.67 8.40 2.41
CA LYS A 355 1.84 7.54 1.56
C LYS A 355 0.85 8.46 0.84
N LEU A 356 0.90 8.50 -0.49
CA LEU A 356 0.00 9.32 -1.28
C LEU A 356 -1.46 8.90 -1.07
N PRO A 357 -2.35 9.86 -0.75
CA PRO A 357 -3.77 9.61 -0.67
C PRO A 357 -4.32 9.09 -1.99
N HIS A 358 -5.20 8.09 -1.94
CA HIS A 358 -5.98 7.66 -3.11
C HIS A 358 -5.10 7.35 -4.31
N HIS A 359 -3.99 6.65 -4.04
CA HIS A 359 -2.95 6.28 -4.99
C HIS A 359 -2.28 7.46 -5.74
N GLY A 360 -2.43 8.70 -5.25
CA GLY A 360 -1.98 9.92 -5.92
C GLY A 360 -2.97 10.48 -6.95
N SER A 361 -4.27 10.39 -6.67
CA SER A 361 -5.36 10.91 -7.49
C SER A 361 -5.23 12.41 -7.81
N ALA A 362 -5.87 12.85 -8.90
CA ALA A 362 -5.98 14.28 -9.24
C ALA A 362 -6.99 15.04 -8.37
N HIS A 363 -7.88 14.32 -7.69
CA HIS A 363 -8.87 14.87 -6.77
C HIS A 363 -8.21 15.17 -5.43
N ALA A 364 -7.30 16.14 -5.46
CA ALA A 364 -6.34 16.42 -4.40
C ALA A 364 -6.23 17.93 -4.14
N TYR A 365 -6.07 18.30 -2.88
CA TYR A 365 -5.96 19.65 -2.35
C TYR A 365 -4.48 20.02 -2.22
N ARG A 366 -3.99 20.87 -3.13
CA ARG A 366 -2.56 21.23 -3.22
C ARG A 366 -1.89 21.56 -1.88
N PRO A 367 -2.49 22.37 -0.98
CA PRO A 367 -1.88 22.70 0.31
C PRO A 367 -1.56 21.48 1.19
N PHE A 368 -2.24 20.34 0.99
CA PHE A 368 -1.94 19.11 1.73
C PHE A 368 -0.54 18.55 1.37
N PHE A 369 -0.14 18.71 0.11
CA PHE A 369 1.13 18.20 -0.43
C PHE A 369 2.28 19.20 -0.36
N ARG A 370 1.94 20.50 -0.41
CA ARG A 370 2.93 21.58 -0.47
C ARG A 370 2.41 22.89 0.08
N ARG A 371 3.11 23.40 1.09
CA ARG A 371 2.82 24.69 1.76
C ARG A 371 4.05 25.59 1.72
N GLU A 372 3.84 26.89 1.84
CA GLU A 372 4.95 27.84 2.00
C GLU A 372 5.31 27.93 3.49
N GLY A 373 6.58 27.68 3.81
CA GLY A 373 7.11 27.81 5.16
C GLY A 373 7.40 29.26 5.53
N THR A 374 7.54 29.52 6.82
CA THR A 374 7.80 30.87 7.36
C THR A 374 9.15 31.46 6.93
N ASP A 375 10.07 30.62 6.47
CA ASP A 375 11.38 31.00 5.92
C ASP A 375 11.37 31.15 4.38
N GLY A 376 10.20 31.08 3.75
CA GLY A 376 10.01 31.19 2.31
C GLY A 376 10.38 29.93 1.51
N ARG A 377 10.73 28.82 2.18
CA ARG A 377 10.92 27.52 1.53
C ARG A 377 9.62 26.72 1.54
N ASP A 378 9.41 25.93 0.50
CA ASP A 378 8.28 25.01 0.50
C ASP A 378 8.45 23.90 1.54
N ILE A 379 7.38 23.61 2.26
CA ILE A 379 7.20 22.45 3.12
C ILE A 379 6.50 21.38 2.29
N LEU A 380 7.20 20.28 2.06
CA LEU A 380 6.73 19.09 1.35
C LEU A 380 7.47 17.87 1.93
N PRO A 381 6.92 16.65 1.81
CA PRO A 381 7.61 15.45 2.28
C PRO A 381 8.94 15.25 1.54
N VAL A 382 9.90 14.56 2.17
CA VAL A 382 11.18 14.22 1.52
C VAL A 382 10.94 13.23 0.40
N LEU A 383 10.16 12.19 0.67
CA LEU A 383 9.76 11.17 -0.31
C LEU A 383 8.26 10.86 -0.18
N SER A 384 7.69 10.22 -1.21
CA SER A 384 6.31 9.76 -1.19
C SER A 384 6.16 8.43 -1.90
N VAL A 385 5.20 7.63 -1.44
CA VAL A 385 4.94 6.29 -1.96
C VAL A 385 3.48 6.19 -2.40
N ALA A 386 3.21 5.64 -3.58
CA ALA A 386 1.86 5.29 -4.03
C ALA A 386 1.75 3.78 -4.28
N SER A 387 0.80 3.13 -3.63
CA SER A 387 0.36 1.79 -4.04
C SER A 387 -0.62 1.94 -5.18
N MET A 388 -0.44 1.19 -6.27
CA MET A 388 -1.41 1.13 -7.36
C MET A 388 -1.18 -0.04 -8.30
N GLY A 389 -2.24 -0.39 -9.03
CA GLY A 389 -2.23 -1.42 -10.06
C GLY A 389 -2.45 -0.87 -11.45
N THR A 390 -2.54 -1.79 -12.41
CA THR A 390 -2.67 -1.45 -13.84
C THR A 390 -3.87 -0.55 -14.16
N ARG A 391 -4.90 -0.55 -13.29
CA ARG A 391 -6.08 0.30 -13.40
C ARG A 391 -5.75 1.78 -13.14
N GLY A 392 -4.98 2.08 -12.09
CA GLY A 392 -4.42 3.42 -11.85
C GLY A 392 -3.61 3.91 -13.06
N PHE A 393 -3.01 2.98 -13.81
CA PHE A 393 -2.25 3.26 -15.02
C PHE A 393 -3.03 3.34 -16.35
N THR A 394 -4.35 3.55 -16.25
CA THR A 394 -5.20 3.83 -17.41
C THR A 394 -5.38 5.34 -17.64
N PRO A 395 -5.78 5.78 -18.85
CA PRO A 395 -5.88 7.22 -19.16
C PRO A 395 -6.99 7.93 -18.39
N SER A 396 -7.93 7.18 -17.80
CA SER A 396 -9.06 7.71 -17.02
C SER A 396 -8.65 8.07 -15.60
N TRP A 397 -7.72 7.32 -14.99
CA TRP A 397 -7.29 7.50 -13.60
C TRP A 397 -5.99 8.30 -13.55
N ARG A 398 -4.97 7.83 -14.28
CA ARG A 398 -3.65 8.45 -14.36
C ARG A 398 -2.98 8.65 -13.00
N HIS A 399 -2.98 7.62 -12.17
CA HIS A 399 -2.32 7.63 -10.87
C HIS A 399 -0.83 7.24 -11.01
N PRO A 400 0.06 7.75 -10.13
CA PRO A 400 -0.10 9.05 -9.51
C PRO A 400 -0.17 10.15 -10.58
N ASN A 401 -0.94 11.19 -10.30
CA ASN A 401 -1.21 12.24 -11.27
C ASN A 401 0.02 13.15 -11.47
N PRO A 402 0.35 13.58 -12.71
CA PRO A 402 1.43 14.53 -12.97
C PRO A 402 1.38 15.80 -12.13
N THR A 403 0.17 16.28 -11.83
CA THR A 403 -0.01 17.49 -11.05
C THR A 403 0.43 17.27 -9.60
N VAL A 404 0.06 16.14 -8.99
CA VAL A 404 0.51 15.75 -7.64
C VAL A 404 2.02 15.55 -7.61
N ILE A 405 2.60 14.84 -8.59
CA ILE A 405 4.05 14.67 -8.72
C ILE A 405 4.77 16.03 -8.81
N SER A 406 4.19 16.99 -9.53
CA SER A 406 4.73 18.35 -9.65
C SER A 406 4.66 19.12 -8.32
N TRP A 407 3.57 18.98 -7.55
CA TRP A 407 3.46 19.57 -6.21
C TRP A 407 4.50 19.01 -5.26
N LEU A 408 4.78 17.70 -5.33
CA LEU A 408 5.82 17.00 -4.57
C LEU A 408 7.26 17.36 -5.02
N GLY A 409 7.44 18.26 -5.98
CA GLY A 409 8.75 18.72 -6.41
C GLY A 409 9.46 17.83 -7.42
N GLY A 410 8.77 16.82 -7.97
CA GLY A 410 9.25 15.99 -9.07
C GLY A 410 9.23 14.49 -8.79
N SER A 411 9.32 13.71 -9.86
CA SER A 411 9.24 12.24 -9.86
C SER A 411 10.40 11.55 -9.14
N HIS A 412 11.52 12.22 -8.88
CA HIS A 412 12.61 11.62 -8.08
C HIS A 412 12.27 11.50 -6.59
N ARG A 413 11.14 12.06 -6.15
CA ARG A 413 10.60 11.95 -4.80
C ARG A 413 9.43 10.97 -4.68
N VAL A 414 9.01 10.34 -5.78
CA VAL A 414 7.81 9.48 -5.80
C VAL A 414 8.19 8.06 -6.19
N TYR A 415 7.79 7.11 -5.37
CA TYR A 415 7.92 5.67 -5.56
C TYR A 415 6.53 5.05 -5.71
N HIS A 416 6.40 3.99 -6.48
CA HIS A 416 5.12 3.31 -6.66
C HIS A 416 5.28 1.86 -7.11
N THR A 417 4.31 1.02 -6.73
CA THR A 417 4.36 -0.44 -6.88
C THR A 417 4.19 -0.98 -8.31
N LEU A 418 4.22 -0.13 -9.35
CA LEU A 418 3.89 -0.54 -10.73
C LEU A 418 4.80 0.04 -11.82
N ILE A 419 5.53 1.13 -11.58
CA ILE A 419 6.31 1.77 -12.63
C ILE A 419 7.70 2.05 -12.08
N HIS A 420 8.73 1.98 -12.93
CA HIS A 420 10.12 2.12 -12.47
C HIS A 420 10.78 3.46 -12.79
N GLU A 421 10.28 4.20 -13.79
CA GLU A 421 11.09 5.32 -14.28
C GLU A 421 10.79 6.64 -13.57
N LYS A 422 11.77 7.16 -12.81
CA LYS A 422 11.82 8.56 -12.32
C LYS A 422 11.72 9.64 -13.41
N ARG A 423 11.62 9.28 -14.70
CA ARG A 423 11.36 10.18 -15.84
C ARG A 423 9.95 10.01 -16.42
N PHE A 424 9.09 9.27 -15.72
CA PHE A 424 7.71 9.05 -16.05
C PHE A 424 7.00 10.34 -16.46
N LYS A 425 6.41 10.34 -17.67
CA LYS A 425 5.60 11.43 -18.19
C LYS A 425 4.43 10.88 -18.97
N TRP A 426 3.22 11.09 -18.46
CA TRP A 426 1.97 10.74 -19.15
C TRP A 426 1.91 11.27 -20.60
N ALA A 427 2.47 12.46 -20.86
CA ALA A 427 2.53 13.05 -22.21
C ALA A 427 3.31 12.19 -23.22
N ASN A 428 4.23 11.34 -22.77
CA ASN A 428 5.01 10.44 -23.62
C ASN A 428 4.34 9.08 -23.82
N LEU A 429 3.27 8.78 -23.06
CA LEU A 429 2.65 7.45 -22.98
C LEU A 429 1.27 7.43 -23.68
N VAL A 430 1.27 7.80 -24.95
CA VAL A 430 0.04 7.99 -25.76
C VAL A 430 -0.59 6.67 -26.26
N THR A 431 0.10 5.53 -26.14
CA THR A 431 -0.42 4.21 -26.57
C THR A 431 -0.46 3.23 -25.40
N GLN A 432 -1.28 2.18 -25.51
CA GLN A 432 -1.30 1.08 -24.54
C GLN A 432 0.02 0.30 -24.54
N SER A 433 0.64 0.11 -25.71
CA SER A 433 1.94 -0.58 -25.81
C SER A 433 3.05 0.20 -25.13
N ALA A 434 3.09 1.54 -25.27
CA ALA A 434 4.06 2.37 -24.55
C ALA A 434 3.89 2.25 -23.04
N ARG A 435 2.64 2.23 -22.55
CA ARG A 435 2.36 2.07 -21.11
C ARG A 435 2.77 0.71 -20.57
N ARG A 436 2.42 -0.38 -21.25
CA ARG A 436 2.83 -1.73 -20.84
C ARG A 436 4.34 -1.91 -20.69
N LYS A 437 5.14 -1.16 -21.44
CA LYS A 437 6.61 -1.20 -21.33
C LYS A 437 7.16 -0.50 -20.07
N MET A 438 6.31 0.24 -19.36
CA MET A 438 6.65 0.91 -18.11
C MET A 438 6.21 0.12 -16.88
N HIS A 439 5.51 -1.00 -17.06
CA HIS A 439 5.05 -1.81 -15.93
C HIS A 439 6.25 -2.56 -15.35
N GLU A 440 6.54 -2.31 -14.09
CA GLU A 440 7.51 -3.02 -13.26
C GLU A 440 6.84 -3.19 -11.89
N PHE A 441 6.50 -4.42 -11.56
CA PHE A 441 5.75 -4.74 -10.36
C PHE A 441 6.74 -4.93 -9.21
N SER A 442 6.62 -4.10 -8.18
CA SER A 442 7.55 -4.09 -7.07
C SER A 442 6.85 -3.75 -5.77
N HIS A 443 7.35 -4.33 -4.69
CA HIS A 443 7.13 -3.83 -3.35
C HIS A 443 8.00 -2.59 -3.14
N ILE A 444 7.53 -1.66 -2.31
CA ILE A 444 8.32 -0.52 -1.86
C ILE A 444 8.65 -0.73 -0.39
N LEU A 445 9.93 -0.88 -0.07
CA LEU A 445 10.41 -1.00 1.30
C LEU A 445 11.02 0.32 1.76
N ILE A 446 10.58 0.79 2.93
CA ILE A 446 11.22 1.84 3.69
C ILE A 446 11.89 1.20 4.90
N GLU A 447 13.17 1.46 5.10
CA GLU A 447 13.89 1.06 6.30
C GLU A 447 14.31 2.29 7.09
N THR A 448 14.17 2.26 8.42
CA THR A 448 14.54 3.37 9.30
C THR A 448 14.97 2.88 10.68
N ASP A 449 15.96 3.54 11.28
CA ASP A 449 16.36 3.35 12.68
C ASP A 449 15.97 4.55 13.57
N GLY A 450 14.99 5.31 13.09
CA GLY A 450 14.52 6.54 13.71
C GLY A 450 15.44 7.75 13.50
N LYS A 451 16.67 7.58 13.02
CA LYS A 451 17.61 8.68 12.73
C LYS A 451 17.90 8.83 11.25
N TRP A 452 17.98 7.71 10.55
CA TRP A 452 18.21 7.63 9.12
C TRP A 452 17.19 6.70 8.51
N PHE A 453 16.76 7.03 7.29
CA PHE A 453 15.85 6.20 6.54
C PHE A 453 16.31 6.04 5.10
N ARG A 454 15.87 4.96 4.44
CA ARG A 454 16.01 4.77 3.00
C ARG A 454 14.74 4.15 2.44
N ILE A 455 14.47 4.41 1.16
CA ILE A 455 13.49 3.70 0.34
C ILE A 455 14.22 2.84 -0.69
N VAL A 456 13.72 1.63 -0.93
CA VAL A 456 14.18 0.68 -1.94
C VAL A 456 12.97 0.01 -2.61
N GLU A 457 13.04 -0.14 -3.93
CA GLU A 457 12.11 -0.96 -4.72
C GLU A 457 12.62 -2.40 -4.69
N VAL A 458 11.74 -3.34 -4.38
CA VAL A 458 12.03 -4.78 -4.31
C VAL A 458 11.10 -5.46 -5.30
N ASP A 459 11.67 -6.20 -6.26
CA ASP A 459 10.86 -6.91 -7.27
C ASP A 459 9.90 -7.90 -6.57
N GLU A 460 8.69 -8.08 -7.13
CA GLU A 460 7.66 -8.95 -6.51
C GLU A 460 8.06 -10.43 -6.39
N ASP A 461 9.05 -10.87 -7.18
CA ASP A 461 9.58 -12.25 -7.14
C ASP A 461 10.81 -12.39 -6.20
N GLU A 462 11.32 -11.29 -5.61
CA GLU A 462 12.46 -11.32 -4.71
C GLU A 462 12.03 -11.63 -3.27
N ASN A 463 12.82 -12.47 -2.58
CA ASN A 463 12.51 -12.84 -1.20
C ASN A 463 12.56 -11.61 -0.28
N PRO A 464 11.45 -11.26 0.39
CA PRO A 464 11.34 -10.02 1.17
C PRO A 464 12.22 -10.02 2.44
N ASN A 465 12.72 -11.19 2.87
CA ASN A 465 13.66 -11.29 3.98
C ASN A 465 15.11 -10.90 3.62
N PHE A 466 15.43 -10.71 2.34
CA PHE A 466 16.78 -10.36 1.88
C PHE A 466 16.80 -9.11 0.97
N PRO A 467 16.33 -7.94 1.46
CA PRO A 467 16.29 -6.73 0.64
C PRO A 467 17.71 -6.25 0.27
N PRO A 468 17.90 -5.65 -0.92
CA PRO A 468 19.22 -5.27 -1.39
C PRO A 468 19.87 -4.16 -0.53
N THR A 469 21.19 -4.23 -0.36
CA THR A 469 21.96 -3.16 0.30
C THR A 469 22.04 -1.92 -0.60
N VAL A 470 22.36 -0.75 -0.03
CA VAL A 470 22.51 0.51 -0.81
C VAL A 470 23.53 0.39 -1.96
N ARG A 471 24.49 -0.53 -1.84
CA ARG A 471 25.51 -0.78 -2.88
C ARG A 471 25.03 -1.74 -3.96
N GLU A 472 23.99 -2.51 -3.70
CA GLU A 472 23.34 -3.43 -4.64
C GLU A 472 22.12 -2.78 -5.31
N THR A 473 21.52 -1.78 -4.67
CA THR A 473 20.42 -0.99 -5.23
C THR A 473 20.88 -0.27 -6.51
N ARG A 474 20.13 -0.49 -7.59
CA ARG A 474 20.34 0.18 -8.87
C ARG A 474 19.89 1.65 -8.81
N ARG A 475 20.50 2.48 -9.64
CA ARG A 475 20.13 3.89 -9.79
C ARG A 475 18.72 4.01 -10.34
N GLY A 476 17.80 4.40 -9.46
CA GLY A 476 16.37 4.51 -9.76
C GLY A 476 15.57 3.92 -8.61
N ASP A 477 15.96 2.69 -8.28
CA ASP A 477 15.29 1.65 -7.51
C ASP A 477 15.43 1.87 -5.99
N GLY A 478 15.78 3.08 -5.59
CA GLY A 478 15.94 3.42 -4.18
C GLY A 478 16.78 4.66 -3.94
N THR A 479 17.19 4.81 -2.69
CA THR A 479 17.86 5.98 -2.15
C THR A 479 19.10 5.60 -1.35
N ARG A 480 19.97 6.59 -1.13
CA ARG A 480 20.97 6.54 -0.07
C ARG A 480 20.27 6.60 1.29
N TRP A 481 20.96 6.30 2.38
CA TRP A 481 20.46 6.65 3.71
C TRP A 481 20.32 8.17 3.82
N ILE A 482 19.13 8.65 4.15
CA ILE A 482 18.76 10.05 4.30
C ILE A 482 18.60 10.33 5.80
N ARG A 483 19.20 11.42 6.28
CA ARG A 483 18.99 11.87 7.65
C ARG A 483 17.53 12.32 7.84
N ALA A 484 16.83 11.76 8.82
CA ALA A 484 15.51 12.24 9.24
C ALA A 484 15.61 13.59 9.97
N ARG A 485 14.58 14.43 9.80
CA ARG A 485 14.43 15.83 10.28
C ARG A 485 15.65 16.75 10.15
#